data_AF-A0A511YQ95-F1
#
_entry.id   AF-A0A511YQ95-F1
#
_cell.length_a   1.000
_cell.length_b   1.000
_cell.length_c   1.000
_cell.angle_alpha   90.00
_cell.angle_beta   90.00
_cell.angle_gamma   90.00
#
_symmetry.space_group_name_H-M   'P 1'
#
loop_
_entity.id
_entity.type
_entity.pdbx_description
1 polymer ?
#
loop_
_entity_poly.entity_id
_entity_poly.type
_entity_poly.pdbx_seq_one_letter_code
_entity_poly.pdbx_strand_id
1 'polypeptide(L)' 'MKIEEISYSKMKEFNNGLLVLVQINKDNKIQRYFFNKNDGVEILDKIKKITSHDNNDRLDADLSDLQLKTKNTNKHAYNS' A
#
# COMPACT_ATOMS: atom_id res chain seq x y z
N MET A 1 25.58 -31.18 3.92
CA MET A 1 24.35 -30.38 4.04
C MET A 1 24.27 -29.49 2.80
N LYS A 2 23.43 -29.84 1.81
CA LYS A 2 23.20 -28.98 0.65
C LYS A 2 22.18 -27.93 1.09
N ILE A 3 22.63 -26.70 1.23
CA ILE A 3 21.73 -25.56 1.43
C ILE A 3 21.07 -25.36 0.07
N GLU A 4 19.80 -25.74 -0.04
CA GLU A 4 19.03 -25.47 -1.24
C GLU A 4 18.97 -23.97 -1.43
N GLU A 5 19.58 -23.51 -2.52
CA GLU A 5 19.55 -22.14 -2.98
C GLU A 5 18.13 -21.84 -3.46
N ILE A 6 17.22 -21.60 -2.51
CA ILE A 6 15.87 -21.13 -2.79
C ILE A 6 16.05 -19.82 -3.55
N SER A 7 15.73 -19.89 -4.83
CA SER A 7 16.06 -18.94 -5.88
C SER A 7 15.70 -17.51 -5.48
N TYR A 8 16.69 -16.73 -5.05
CA TYR A 8 16.58 -15.27 -4.80
C TYR A 8 16.04 -14.53 -6.04
N SER A 9 16.22 -15.11 -7.23
CA SER A 9 15.70 -14.63 -8.51
C SER A 9 14.16 -14.69 -8.62
N LYS A 10 13.50 -15.72 -8.08
CA LYS A 10 12.03 -15.80 -8.08
C LYS A 10 11.39 -14.76 -7.15
N MET A 11 12.00 -14.47 -6.00
CA MET A 11 11.50 -13.42 -5.09
C MET A 11 11.60 -12.01 -5.67
N LYS A 12 12.53 -11.78 -6.61
CA LYS A 12 12.74 -10.46 -7.21
C LYS A 12 11.63 -10.09 -8.21
N GLU A 13 11.07 -11.06 -8.93
CA GLU A 13 9.98 -10.83 -9.88
C GLU A 13 8.63 -10.50 -9.22
N PHE A 14 8.31 -11.11 -8.07
CA PHE A 14 7.03 -10.85 -7.38
C PHE A 14 6.93 -9.45 -6.74
N ASN A 15 8.03 -8.69 -6.65
CA ASN A 15 8.09 -7.46 -5.84
C ASN A 15 8.07 -6.13 -6.61
N ASN A 16 8.28 -6.10 -7.93
CA ASN A 16 8.35 -4.81 -8.65
C ASN A 16 6.99 -4.07 -8.71
N GLY A 17 5.88 -4.80 -8.60
CA GLY A 17 4.51 -4.26 -8.71
C GLY A 17 3.77 -4.08 -7.39
N LEU A 18 4.37 -4.39 -6.23
CA LEU A 18 3.67 -4.38 -4.95
C LEU A 18 4.07 -3.18 -4.08
N LEU A 19 3.08 -2.55 -3.44
CA LEU A 19 3.25 -1.65 -2.31
C LEU A 19 2.98 -2.41 -1.01
N VAL A 20 3.70 -2.08 0.05
CA VAL A 20 3.52 -2.69 1.37
C VAL A 20 3.16 -1.63 2.41
N LEU A 21 2.08 -1.87 3.16
CA LEU A 21 1.78 -1.18 4.40
C LEU A 21 2.16 -2.09 5.56
N VAL A 22 2.91 -1.53 6.51
CA VAL A 22 3.31 -2.24 7.73
C VAL A 22 2.69 -1.54 8.93
N GLN A 23 1.83 -2.25 9.65
CA GLN A 23 1.26 -1.77 10.91
C GLN A 23 2.00 -2.46 12.06
N ILE A 24 2.45 -1.66 13.02
CA ILE A 24 3.03 -2.14 14.28
C ILE A 24 2.04 -1.72 15.37
N ASN A 25 1.40 -2.70 16.01
CA ASN A 25 0.41 -2.42 17.04
C ASN A 25 1.08 -2.20 18.41
N LYS A 26 0.28 -1.84 19.42
CA LYS A 26 0.77 -1.56 20.80
C LYS A 26 1.44 -2.77 21.48
N ASP A 27 1.17 -3.99 21.00
CA ASP A 27 1.81 -5.23 21.47
C ASP A 27 3.12 -5.54 20.71
N ASN A 28 3.63 -4.60 19.91
CA ASN A 28 4.76 -4.78 19.00
C ASN A 28 4.55 -5.89 17.95
N LYS A 29 3.30 -6.27 17.66
CA LYS A 29 3.00 -7.23 16.59
C LYS A 29 2.98 -6.51 15.25
N ILE A 30 3.59 -7.15 14.26
CA ILE A 30 3.70 -6.65 12.90
C ILE A 30 2.61 -7.27 12.04
N GLN A 31 1.82 -6.43 11.38
CA GLN A 31 0.87 -6.81 10.33
C GLN A 31 1.33 -6.19 9.01
N ARG A 32 1.28 -6.97 7.93
CA ARG A 32 1.70 -6.54 6.59
C ARG A 32 0.53 -6.65 5.62
N TYR A 33 0.30 -5.60 4.86
CA TYR A 33 -0.69 -5.57 3.80
C TYR A 33 0.02 -5.30 2.48
N PHE A 34 -0.31 -6.09 1.47
CA PHE A 34 0.29 -5.99 0.14
C PHE A 34 -0.75 -5.49 -0.84
N PHE A 35 -0.34 -4.53 -1.68
CA PHE A 35 -1.21 -3.92 -2.67
C PHE A 35 -0.56 -3.96 -4.05
N ASN A 36 -1.34 -4.27 -5.07
CA ASN A 36 -0.89 -4.17 -6.45
C ASN A 36 -0.98 -2.71 -6.91
N LYS A 37 0.06 -2.17 -7.55
CA LYS A 37 0.16 -0.78 -8.03
C LYS A 37 -0.84 -0.40 -9.14
N ASN A 38 -1.71 -1.33 -9.55
CA ASN A 38 -2.63 -1.15 -10.66
C ASN A 38 -3.69 -0.04 -10.44
N ASP A 39 -4.05 0.28 -9.19
CA ASP A 39 -5.02 1.36 -8.89
C ASP A 39 -4.68 2.10 -7.59
N GLY A 40 -4.04 3.26 -7.71
CA GLY A 40 -3.66 4.08 -6.55
C GLY A 40 -4.84 4.58 -5.71
N VAL A 41 -6.02 4.78 -6.28
CA VAL A 41 -7.20 5.24 -5.53
C VAL A 41 -7.75 4.12 -4.66
N GLU A 42 -7.88 2.92 -5.23
CA GLU A 42 -8.33 1.73 -4.50
C GLU A 42 -7.37 1.38 -3.35
N ILE A 43 -6.06 1.54 -3.56
CA ILE A 43 -5.04 1.33 -2.52
C ILE A 43 -5.28 2.28 -1.35
N LEU A 44 -5.51 3.57 -1.63
CA LEU A 44 -5.75 4.56 -0.59
C LEU A 44 -7.06 4.31 0.16
N ASP A 45 -8.12 3.86 -0.51
CA ASP A 45 -9.37 3.45 0.15
C ASP A 45 -9.14 2.29 1.12
N LYS A 46 -8.35 1.29 0.73
CA LYS A 46 -7.99 0.15 1.60
C LYS A 46 -7.14 0.59 2.79
N ILE A 47 -6.16 1.48 2.58
CA ILE A 47 -5.34 2.03 3.67
C ILE A 47 -6.24 2.76 4.67
N LYS A 48 -7.13 3.64 4.21
CA LYS A 48 -8.06 4.39 5.06
C LYS A 48 -8.96 3.46 5.89
N LYS A 49 -9.44 2.36 5.31
CA LYS A 49 -10.22 1.35 6.05
C LYS A 49 -9.40 0.62 7.11
N ILE A 50 -8.12 0.38 6.88
CA ILE A 50 -7.23 -0.26 7.86
C ILE A 50 -6.97 0.69 9.04
N THR A 51 -6.74 1.97 8.75
CA THR A 51 -6.38 2.98 9.74
C THR A 51 -7.59 3.66 10.39
N SER A 52 -8.83 3.39 9.95
CA SER A 52 -10.03 4.07 10.48
C SER A 52 -10.27 3.83 11.97
N HIS A 53 -9.69 2.78 12.54
CA HIS A 53 -9.81 2.47 13.96
C HIS A 53 -8.85 3.27 14.84
N ASP A 54 -7.87 3.97 14.25
CA ASP A 54 -6.85 4.72 14.98
C ASP A 54 -7.32 6.12 15.40
N ASN A 55 -8.52 6.56 14.98
CA ASN A 55 -9.12 7.88 15.28
C ASN A 55 -8.10 9.03 15.17
N ASN A 56 -7.38 9.07 14.05
CA ASN A 56 -6.35 10.07 13.79
C ASN A 56 -6.82 11.02 12.68
N ASP A 57 -7.46 12.11 13.09
CA ASP A 57 -8.07 13.09 12.18
C ASP A 57 -7.08 13.65 11.15
N ARG A 58 -5.81 13.82 11.55
CA ARG A 58 -4.76 14.30 10.64
C ARG A 58 -4.44 13.28 9.57
N LEU A 59 -4.28 12.01 9.96
CA LEU A 59 -4.06 10.91 9.01
C LEU A 59 -5.24 10.77 8.04
N ASP A 60 -6.47 10.89 8.54
CA ASP A 60 -7.68 10.79 7.71
C ASP A 60 -7.79 11.95 6.70
N ALA A 61 -7.44 13.16 7.13
CA ALA A 61 -7.37 14.32 6.25
C ALA A 61 -6.30 14.15 5.16
N ASP A 62 -5.09 13.72 5.54
CA ASP A 62 -3.98 13.51 4.62
C ASP A 62 -4.31 12.41 3.59
N LEU A 63 -4.91 11.30 4.01
CA LEU A 63 -5.36 10.23 3.12
C LEU A 63 -6.44 10.71 2.15
N SER A 64 -7.40 11.52 2.62
CA SER A 64 -8.49 12.04 1.80
C SER A 64 -8.00 13.04 0.74
N ASP A 65 -7.06 13.92 1.11
CA ASP A 65 -6.39 14.84 0.16
C ASP A 65 -5.59 14.06 -0.90
N LEU A 66 -4.84 13.03 -0.47
CA LEU A 66 -4.07 12.20 -1.38
C LEU A 66 -4.95 11.43 -2.36
N GLN A 67 -6.12 10.96 -1.92
CA GLN A 67 -7.13 10.34 -2.79
C GLN A 67 -7.64 11.30 -3.86
N LEU A 68 -7.95 12.54 -3.48
CA LEU A 68 -8.44 13.56 -4.41
C LEU A 68 -7.37 13.89 -5.46
N LYS A 69 -6.12 14.10 -5.04
CA LYS A 69 -4.99 14.36 -5.94
C LYS A 69 -4.79 13.21 -6.92
N THR A 70 -4.79 11.97 -6.42
CA THR A 70 -4.61 10.76 -7.25
C THR A 70 -5.71 10.62 -8.30
N LYS A 71 -6.98 10.83 -7.91
CA LYS A 71 -8.13 10.84 -8.83
C LYS A 71 -7.96 11.90 -9.94
N ASN A 72 -7.46 13.08 -9.60
CA ASN A 72 -7.27 14.17 -10.55
C ASN A 72 -6.11 13.88 -11.52
N THR A 73 -4.98 13.35 -11.06
CA THR A 73 -3.89 12.91 -11.96
C THR A 73 -4.34 11.83 -12.93
N ASN A 74 -5.17 10.87 -12.50
CA ASN A 74 -5.69 9.84 -13.39
C ASN A 74 -6.62 10.44 -14.46
N LYS A 75 -7.47 11.42 -14.12
CA LYS A 75 -8.29 12.13 -15.11
C LYS A 75 -7.46 12.89 -16.16
N HIS A 76 -6.34 13.49 -15.78
CA HIS A 76 -5.48 14.19 -16.74
C HIS A 76 -4.73 13.21 -17.68
N ALA A 77 -4.39 12.02 -17.21
CA ALA A 77 -3.74 10.98 -18.04
C ALA A 77 -4.65 10.39 -19.13
N TYR A 78 -5.97 10.42 -18.96
CA TYR A 78 -6.94 9.93 -19.97
C TYR A 78 -7.44 11.01 -20.94
N ASN A 79 -7.13 12.28 -20.71
CA ASN A 79 -7.56 13.41 -21.54
C ASN A 79 -6.39 14.12 -22.26
N SER A 80 -5.20 13.51 -22.29
CA SER A 80 -4.02 13.98 -23.04
C SER A 80 -3.68 12.98 -24.14
#